data_AF-A0A931NVC9-F1
#
_entry.id   AF-A0A931NVC9-F1
#
_cell.length_a   1.000
_cell.length_b   1.000
_cell.length_c   1.000
_cell.angle_alpha   90.00
_cell.angle_beta   90.00
_cell.angle_gamma   90.00
#
_symmetry.space_group_name_H-M   'P 1'
#
loop_
_entity.id
_entity.type
_entity.pdbx_description
1 polymer ?
#
loop_
_entity_poly.entity_id
_entity_poly.type
_entity_poly.pdbx_seq_one_letter_code
_entity_poly.pdbx_strand_id
1 'polypeptide(L)'
;MLVELLEPAGPDLARRWLAALLLVDREDRPALVAEIERRVVAAYAPRAGGGSADVVEPGEITVVSAPVQREGFVEQVITTYARQEEPEVKPSRAKRRSRA
;
A
#
# COMPACT_ATOMS: atom_id res chain seq x y z
N MET A 1 -3.85 3.67 -0.53
CA MET A 1 -3.79 4.59 0.63
C MET A 1 -2.41 5.21 0.90
N LEU A 2 -1.30 4.45 1.00
CA LEU A 2 0.05 5.07 1.15
C LEU A 2 0.47 5.83 -0.11
N VAL A 3 0.17 5.29 -1.30
CA VAL A 3 0.44 5.93 -2.59
C VAL A 3 -0.34 7.25 -2.76
N GLU A 4 -1.59 7.33 -2.28
CA GLU A 4 -2.41 8.55 -2.34
C GLU A 4 -1.95 9.63 -1.34
N LEU A 5 -1.39 9.23 -0.19
CA LEU A 5 -0.76 10.17 0.75
C LEU A 5 0.60 10.69 0.25
N LEU A 6 1.29 9.92 -0.61
CA LEU A 6 2.58 10.28 -1.19
C LEU A 6 2.45 10.91 -2.59
N GLU A 7 1.25 10.86 -3.18
CA GLU A 7 0.92 11.43 -4.50
C GLU A 7 1.31 12.92 -4.63
N PRO A 8 1.08 13.79 -3.63
CA PRO A 8 1.51 15.19 -3.73
C PRO A 8 3.02 15.37 -3.67
N ALA A 9 3.76 14.39 -3.13
CA ALA A 9 5.21 14.50 -2.97
C ALA A 9 5.96 14.13 -4.26
N GLY A 10 5.31 13.39 -5.17
CA GLY A 10 5.75 13.14 -6.54
C GLY A 10 7.22 12.68 -6.66
N PRO A 11 7.91 13.01 -7.77
CA PRO A 11 9.32 12.67 -7.95
C PRO A 11 10.26 13.40 -6.97
N ASP A 12 9.76 14.40 -6.23
CA ASP A 12 10.53 15.14 -5.24
C ASP A 12 10.85 14.27 -4.02
N LEU A 13 9.89 13.44 -3.58
CA LEU A 13 10.11 12.48 -2.50
C LEU A 13 11.18 11.44 -2.86
N ALA A 14 11.07 10.85 -4.05
CA ALA A 14 12.04 9.87 -4.54
C ALA A 14 13.45 10.47 -4.61
N ARG A 15 13.57 11.72 -5.08
CA ARG A 15 14.85 12.46 -5.11
C ARG A 15 15.43 12.67 -3.71
N ARG A 16 14.61 13.11 -2.74
CA ARG A 16 15.06 13.32 -1.35
C ARG A 16 15.47 12.00 -0.69
N TRP A 17 14.72 10.92 -0.95
CA TRP A 17 15.06 9.59 -0.49
C TRP A 17 16.38 9.09 -1.07
N LEU A 18 16.57 9.24 -2.37
CA LEU A 18 17.82 8.87 -3.02
C LEU A 18 18.99 9.70 -2.46
N ALA A 19 18.82 11.01 -2.29
CA ALA A 19 19.83 11.87 -1.69
C ALA A 19 20.20 11.42 -0.26
N ALA A 20 19.21 11.06 0.56
CA ALA A 20 19.46 10.55 1.91
C ALA A 20 20.23 9.21 1.89
N LEU A 21 19.87 8.28 0.99
CA LEU A 21 20.59 7.01 0.84
C LEU A 21 22.03 7.19 0.36
N LEU A 22 22.32 8.25 -0.40
CA LEU A 22 23.68 8.56 -0.85
C LEU A 22 24.59 9.08 0.28
N LEU A 23 24.02 9.57 1.38
CA LEU A 23 24.77 9.95 2.59
C LEU A 23 25.14 8.74 3.47
N VAL A 24 24.65 7.55 3.12
CA VAL A 24 24.92 6.30 3.82
C VAL A 24 25.89 5.47 3.00
N ASP A 25 26.82 4.83 3.69
CA ASP A 25 27.77 3.91 3.07
C ASP A 25 27.04 2.81 2.30
N ARG A 26 27.60 2.45 1.15
CA ARG A 26 26.92 1.56 0.19
C ARG A 26 26.54 0.22 0.79
N GLU A 27 27.36 -0.27 1.72
CA GLU A 27 27.22 -1.56 2.39
C GLU A 27 26.05 -1.55 3.41
N ASP A 28 25.74 -0.39 4.01
CA ASP A 28 24.71 -0.23 5.04
C ASP A 28 23.32 0.09 4.49
N ARG A 29 23.23 0.57 3.24
CA ARG A 29 21.95 0.95 2.60
C ARG A 29 20.89 -0.16 2.66
N PRO A 30 21.18 -1.44 2.36
CA PRO A 30 20.16 -2.49 2.44
C PRO A 30 19.58 -2.67 3.85
N ALA A 31 20.44 -2.58 4.88
CA ALA A 31 20.02 -2.70 6.27
C ALA A 31 19.12 -1.53 6.70
N LEU A 32 19.46 -0.30 6.26
CA LEU A 32 18.64 0.88 6.51
C LEU A 32 17.27 0.78 5.84
N VAL A 33 17.20 0.35 4.57
CA VAL A 33 15.92 0.17 3.88
C VAL A 33 15.05 -0.86 4.61
N ALA A 34 15.61 -2.00 4.99
CA ALA A 34 14.88 -3.03 5.73
C ALA A 34 14.34 -2.52 7.08
N GLU A 35 15.10 -1.66 7.78
CA GLU A 35 14.64 -1.05 9.03
C GLU A 35 13.49 -0.04 8.78
N ILE A 36 13.58 0.77 7.74
CA ILE A 36 12.50 1.72 7.42
C ILE A 36 11.23 0.95 7.02
N GLU A 37 11.36 -0.10 6.20
CA GLU A 37 10.24 -0.98 5.84
C GLU A 37 9.58 -1.56 7.10
N ARG A 38 10.37 -2.12 8.03
CA ARG A 38 9.84 -2.62 9.32
C ARG A 38 9.06 -1.55 10.06
N ARG A 39 9.56 -0.31 10.13
CA ARG A 39 8.88 0.81 10.81
C ARG A 39 7.60 1.21 10.11
N VAL A 40 7.60 1.28 8.78
CA VAL A 40 6.41 1.59 7.98
C VAL A 40 5.35 0.52 8.21
N VAL A 41 5.72 -0.76 8.16
CA VAL A 41 4.81 -1.87 8.47
C VAL A 41 4.31 -1.74 9.91
N ALA A 42 5.17 -1.52 10.90
CA ALA A 42 4.73 -1.38 12.28
C ALA A 42 3.77 -0.19 12.51
N ALA A 43 3.96 0.90 11.77
CA ALA A 43 3.15 2.11 11.89
C ALA A 43 1.81 2.01 11.15
N TYR A 44 1.78 1.36 9.98
CA TYR A 44 0.66 1.39 9.06
C TYR A 44 0.00 0.04 8.79
N ALA A 45 0.61 -1.09 9.22
CA ALA A 45 -0.07 -2.37 9.14
C ALA A 45 -1.34 -2.30 10.00
N PRO A 46 -2.46 -2.81 9.49
CA PRO A 46 -3.69 -2.88 10.26
C PRO A 46 -3.40 -3.58 11.59
N ARG A 47 -3.47 -2.85 12.70
CA ARG A 47 -3.53 -3.49 14.01
C ARG A 47 -4.84 -4.28 14.02
N ALA A 48 -4.75 -5.59 14.17
CA ALA A 48 -5.88 -6.51 14.19
C ALA A 48 -6.83 -6.32 15.42
N GLY A 49 -7.05 -5.09 15.89
CA GLY A 49 -7.84 -4.81 17.08
C GLY A 49 -8.21 -3.33 17.20
N GLY A 50 -9.26 -2.91 16.49
CA GLY A 50 -9.83 -1.56 16.63
C GLY A 50 -11.12 -1.29 15.85
N GLY A 51 -11.46 -2.13 14.88
CA GLY A 51 -12.80 -2.22 14.29
C GLY A 51 -13.13 -3.70 14.16
N SER A 52 -14.33 -4.10 14.55
CA SER A 52 -14.82 -5.48 14.48
C SER A 52 -14.49 -6.10 13.12
N ALA A 53 -13.48 -6.96 13.10
CA ALA A 53 -13.24 -7.88 12.00
C ALA A 53 -14.31 -8.96 12.10
N ASP A 54 -15.52 -8.64 11.65
CA ASP A 54 -16.39 -9.68 11.14
C ASP A 54 -15.64 -10.34 9.99
N VAL A 55 -15.68 -11.67 9.97
CA VAL A 55 -15.02 -12.51 8.97
C VAL A 55 -15.68 -12.21 7.62
N VAL A 56 -15.11 -11.26 6.89
CA VAL A 56 -15.49 -10.97 5.51
C VAL A 56 -14.75 -11.96 4.62
N GLU A 57 -15.50 -12.69 3.79
CA GLU A 57 -15.01 -13.68 2.85
C GLU A 57 -13.81 -13.16 2.04
N PRO A 58 -12.86 -14.03 1.63
CA PRO A 58 -11.68 -13.61 0.87
C PRO A 58 -12.08 -13.05 -0.50
N GLY A 59 -12.27 -11.73 -0.57
CA GLY A 59 -12.68 -11.05 -1.81
C GLY A 59 -13.40 -9.71 -1.61
N GLU A 60 -13.91 -9.42 -0.41
CA GLU A 60 -14.63 -8.19 -0.12
C GLU A 60 -13.85 -7.27 0.83
N ILE A 61 -13.80 -5.98 0.51
CA ILE A 61 -13.15 -4.96 1.34
C ILE A 61 -14.26 -4.09 1.93
N THR A 62 -14.46 -4.21 3.26
CA THR A 62 -15.37 -3.33 4.00
C THR A 62 -14.61 -2.14 4.56
N VAL A 63 -14.96 -0.94 4.12
CA VAL A 63 -14.42 0.33 4.64
C VAL A 63 -15.44 0.93 5.59
N VAL A 64 -15.10 0.99 6.87
CA VAL A 64 -15.91 1.62 7.91
C VAL A 64 -15.36 3.02 8.17
N SER A 65 -16.16 4.05 7.90
CA SER A 65 -15.80 5.45 8.18
C SER A 65 -15.95 5.76 9.67
N ALA A 66 -15.19 6.75 10.16
CA ALA A 66 -15.32 7.22 11.54
C ALA A 66 -16.75 7.73 11.80
N PRO A 67 -17.34 7.46 12.98
CA PRO A 67 -18.69 7.91 13.29
C PRO A 67 -18.75 9.44 13.32
N VAL A 68 -19.73 10.03 12.63
CA VAL A 68 -19.95 11.48 12.61
C VAL A 68 -21.16 11.81 13.47
N GLN A 69 -20.97 12.64 14.49
CA GLN A 69 -22.07 13.10 15.34
C GLN A 69 -22.83 14.24 14.64
N ARG A 70 -24.13 14.05 14.44
CA ARG A 70 -25.06 15.07 13.90
C ARG A 70 -26.11 15.44 14.95
N GLU A 71 -26.95 16.41 14.62
CA GLU A 71 -28.04 16.84 15.51
C GLU A 71 -28.99 15.68 15.84
N GLY A 72 -28.81 15.10 17.03
CA GLY A 72 -29.65 14.03 17.57
C GLY A 72 -29.27 12.59 17.22
N PHE A 73 -28.24 12.35 16.41
CA PHE A 73 -27.82 10.97 16.05
C PHE A 73 -26.33 10.85 15.70
N VAL A 74 -25.84 9.61 15.70
CA VAL A 74 -24.49 9.25 15.23
C VAL A 74 -24.63 8.53 13.89
N GLU A 75 -24.02 9.08 12.86
CA GLU A 75 -24.00 8.50 11.52
C GLU A 75 -22.78 7.59 11.37
N GLN A 76 -22.99 6.33 10.95
CA GLN A 76 -21.92 5.39 10.61
C GLN A 76 -22.09 4.95 9.17
N VAL A 77 -21.09 5.23 8.34
CA VAL A 77 -21.08 4.87 6.91
C VAL A 77 -20.19 3.64 6.72
N ILE A 78 -20.77 2.56 6.23
CA ILE A 78 -20.09 1.31 5.89
C ILE A 78 -20.19 1.12 4.38
N THR A 79 -19.04 1.13 3.70
CA THR A 79 -18.98 0.91 2.24
C THR A 79 -18.28 -0.41 1.95
N THR A 80 -18.94 -1.30 1.22
CA THR A 80 -18.38 -2.59 0.80
C THR A 80 -17.98 -2.54 -0.67
N TYR A 81 -16.73 -2.86 -0.97
CA TYR A 81 -16.18 -2.94 -2.32
C TYR A 81 -15.88 -4.39 -2.70
N ALA A 82 -16.33 -4.80 -3.89
CA ALA A 82 -15.91 -6.06 -4.51
C ALA A 82 -14.53 -5.87 -5.16
N ARG A 83 -13.59 -6.77 -4.90
CA ARG A 83 -12.28 -6.75 -5.55
C ARG A 83 -12.43 -7.08 -7.03
N GLN A 84 -12.03 -6.16 -7.91
CA GLN A 84 -11.88 -6.47 -9.33
C GLN A 84 -10.71 -7.44 -9.52
N GLU A 85 -10.98 -8.61 -10.09
CA GLU A 85 -9.95 -9.55 -10.54
C GLU A 85 -9.16 -8.90 -11.68
N GLU A 86 -7.84 -8.73 -11.50
CA GLU A 86 -6.97 -8.27 -12.58
C GLU A 86 -6.88 -9.34 -13.69
N PRO A 87 -6.98 -8.96 -14.97
CA PRO A 87 -6.87 -9.91 -16.07
C PRO A 87 -5.43 -10.45 -16.20
N GLU A 88 -5.32 -11.78 -16.24
CA GLU A 88 -4.07 -12.54 -16.37
C GLU A 88 -3.31 -12.17 -17.67
N VAL A 89 -2.18 -11.47 -17.53
CA VAL A 89 -1.31 -11.09 -18.67
C VAL A 89 -0.50 -12.31 -19.11
N LYS A 90 -0.93 -12.96 -20.21
CA LYS A 90 -0.21 -14.11 -20.79
C LYS A 90 1.13 -13.67 -21.41
N PRO A 91 2.26 -14.35 -21.12
CA PRO A 91 3.56 -13.96 -21.64
C PRO A 91 3.65 -14.19 -23.15
N SER A 92 4.02 -13.14 -23.89
CA SER A 92 4.19 -13.20 -25.35
C SER A 92 5.50 -13.93 -25.72
N ARG A 93 5.36 -14.97 -26.56
CA ARG A 93 6.43 -15.87 -26.96
C ARG A 93 7.47 -15.16 -27.84
N ALA A 94 8.64 -14.86 -27.28
CA ALA A 94 9.76 -14.27 -28.01
C ALA A 94 10.29 -15.21 -29.11
N LYS A 95 10.23 -14.74 -30.36
CA LYS A 95 10.64 -15.45 -31.57
C LYS A 95 12.17 -15.41 -31.73
N ARG A 96 12.84 -16.48 -31.34
CA ARG A 96 14.29 -16.67 -31.44
C ARG A 96 14.65 -16.93 -32.92
N ARG A 97 15.25 -15.95 -33.61
CA ARG A 97 15.80 -16.11 -34.97
C ARG A 97 17.07 -16.97 -34.88
N SER A 98 17.01 -18.20 -35.37
CA SER A 98 18.19 -19.03 -35.64
C SER A 98 18.84 -18.58 -36.95
N ARG A 99 20.13 -18.28 -36.90
CA ARG A 99 20.98 -18.01 -38.05
C ARG A 99 22.02 -19.13 -38.10
N ALA A 100 21.96 -19.95 -39.14
CA ALA A 100 23.00 -20.88 -39.56
C ALA A 100 23.02 -20.84 -41.10
#